data_AF-A0A6C0KMH5-F1
#
_entry.id   AF-A0A6C0KMH5-F1
#
_cell.length_a   1.000
_cell.length_b   1.000
_cell.length_c   1.000
_cell.angle_alpha   90.00
_cell.angle_beta   90.00
_cell.angle_gamma   90.00
#
_symmetry.space_group_name_H-M   'P 1'
#
loop_
_entity.id
_entity.type
_entity.pdbx_description
1 polymer ?
#
loop_
_entity_poly.entity_id
_entity_poly.type
_entity_poly.pdbx_seq_one_letter_code
_entity_poly.pdbx_strand_id
1 'polypeptide(L)'
;MGNKTNTVRREIQMDDMETNPMYMADDEADANKESKNVKELRELRREIDRIVAEGLCPPEEWYQTRRCTIETYSELDWSGLVNRFDEHDLYMHSTALNIMYNIQVLLEEHDQMGHFDLRNFQHLIHDIHNIWIYFKDKYIGEETDTDVCDLIVGLSHI
;
A
#
# COMPACT_ATOMS: atom_id res chain seq x y z
N MET A 1 -63.13 -0.26 28.79
CA MET A 1 -62.67 0.87 27.96
C MET A 1 -61.31 1.31 28.46
N GLY A 2 -60.30 1.31 27.60
CA GLY A 2 -58.94 1.71 27.95
C GLY A 2 -57.90 1.06 27.05
N ASN A 3 -57.84 1.50 25.79
CA ASN A 3 -56.75 1.17 24.88
C ASN A 3 -55.42 1.64 25.47
N LYS A 4 -54.42 0.77 25.50
CA LYS A 4 -53.01 1.17 25.56
C LYS A 4 -52.29 0.60 24.35
N THR A 5 -52.04 1.51 23.42
CA THR A 5 -51.18 1.42 22.25
C THR A 5 -49.73 1.06 22.60
N ASN A 6 -49.12 0.31 21.68
CA ASN A 6 -47.72 0.36 21.22
C ASN A 6 -46.62 0.66 22.24
N THR A 7 -45.61 -0.21 22.27
CA THR A 7 -44.33 0.06 21.59
C THR A 7 -43.51 -1.23 21.58
N VAL A 8 -43.34 -1.82 20.39
CA VAL A 8 -42.34 -2.87 20.15
C VAL A 8 -40.99 -2.17 20.08
N ARG A 9 -40.23 -2.18 21.18
CA ARG A 9 -38.82 -1.82 21.18
C ARG A 9 -38.04 -3.08 20.81
N ARG A 10 -37.68 -3.22 19.53
CA ARG A 10 -36.59 -4.11 19.12
C ARG A 10 -35.30 -3.45 19.59
N GLU A 11 -34.75 -3.92 20.70
CA GLU A 11 -33.36 -3.67 21.04
C GLU A 11 -32.52 -4.48 20.04
N ILE A 12 -32.01 -3.77 19.03
CA ILE A 12 -30.92 -4.27 18.19
C ILE A 12 -29.70 -4.24 19.12
N GLN A 13 -29.35 -5.40 19.68
CA GLN A 13 -28.00 -5.63 20.19
C GLN A 13 -27.07 -5.45 19.00
N MET A 14 -26.38 -4.32 18.97
CA MET A 14 -25.23 -4.13 18.11
C MET A 14 -24.13 -4.97 18.74
N ASP A 15 -23.75 -6.04 18.05
CA ASP A 15 -22.55 -6.81 18.34
C ASP A 15 -21.39 -5.81 18.52
N ASP A 16 -20.75 -5.85 19.70
CA ASP A 16 -19.41 -5.35 19.91
C ASP A 16 -18.49 -6.15 18.99
N MET A 17 -18.42 -5.74 17.74
CA MET A 17 -17.33 -6.07 16.85
C MET A 17 -16.15 -5.24 17.37
N GLU A 18 -15.52 -5.75 18.43
CA GLU A 18 -14.18 -5.33 18.85
C GLU A 18 -13.33 -5.32 17.57
N THR A 19 -13.03 -4.11 17.11
CA THR A 19 -12.03 -3.81 16.10
C THR A 19 -10.74 -4.47 16.54
N ASN A 20 -10.50 -5.66 16.01
CA ASN A 20 -9.28 -6.42 16.19
C ASN A 20 -8.14 -5.58 15.59
N PRO A 21 -7.22 -5.00 16.37
CA PRO A 21 -6.05 -4.36 15.82
C PRO A 21 -5.05 -5.48 15.50
N MET A 22 -5.35 -6.25 14.46
CA MET A 22 -4.45 -7.26 13.88
C MET A 22 -3.38 -6.57 13.03
N TYR A 23 -2.70 -5.59 13.61
CA TYR A 23 -1.58 -4.88 13.03
C TYR A 23 -0.70 -4.47 14.20
N MET A 24 0.19 -5.35 14.67
CA MET A 24 1.41 -5.01 15.42
C MET A 24 2.02 -6.30 15.99
N ALA A 25 2.75 -7.05 15.17
CA ALA A 25 3.88 -7.90 15.60
C ALA A 25 4.31 -8.69 14.36
N ASP A 26 5.42 -8.28 13.72
CA ASP A 26 6.40 -9.21 13.09
C ASP A 26 7.49 -8.53 12.22
N ASP A 27 7.56 -7.20 12.14
CA ASP A 27 8.54 -6.55 11.23
C ASP A 27 9.94 -6.26 11.85
N GLU A 28 10.17 -6.48 13.15
CA GLU A 28 11.45 -6.05 13.78
C GLU A 28 12.63 -7.02 13.61
N ALA A 29 12.38 -8.29 13.27
CA ALA A 29 13.43 -9.32 13.28
C ALA A 29 14.36 -9.31 12.04
N ASP A 30 13.97 -8.68 10.93
CA ASP A 30 14.69 -8.78 9.64
C ASP A 30 15.36 -7.46 9.18
N ALA A 31 15.30 -6.41 10.01
CA ALA A 31 15.78 -5.07 9.67
C ALA A 31 17.30 -5.00 9.39
N ASN A 32 18.09 -6.00 9.76
CA ASN A 32 19.55 -5.99 9.58
C ASN A 32 20.04 -6.62 8.27
N LYS A 33 19.16 -7.33 7.53
CA LYS A 33 19.45 -7.92 6.21
C LYS A 33 18.71 -7.23 5.06
N GLU A 34 17.84 -6.30 5.39
CA GLU A 34 16.95 -5.63 4.45
C GLU A 34 17.65 -4.52 3.67
N SER A 35 17.36 -4.42 2.36
CA SER A 35 17.92 -3.39 1.49
C SER A 35 17.51 -1.99 1.93
N LYS A 36 18.33 -0.99 1.62
CA LYS A 36 18.11 0.42 1.97
C LYS A 36 16.72 0.91 1.52
N ASN A 37 16.33 0.53 0.32
CA ASN A 37 15.12 0.99 -0.33
C ASN A 37 13.85 0.40 0.29
N VAL A 38 13.91 -0.83 0.78
CA VAL A 38 12.78 -1.45 1.49
C VAL A 38 12.59 -0.77 2.85
N LYS A 39 13.68 -0.38 3.52
CA LYS A 39 13.59 0.45 4.74
C LYS A 39 12.98 1.81 4.45
N GLU A 40 13.41 2.47 3.38
CA GLU A 40 12.86 3.76 2.96
C GLU A 40 11.37 3.65 2.60
N LEU A 41 10.95 2.59 1.91
CA LEU A 41 9.54 2.31 1.63
C LEU A 41 8.73 2.11 2.93
N ARG A 42 9.29 1.39 3.91
CA ARG A 42 8.63 1.20 5.22
C ARG A 42 8.53 2.53 5.99
N GLU A 43 9.57 3.35 5.98
CA GLU A 43 9.57 4.66 6.60
C GLU A 43 8.54 5.60 5.96
N LEU A 44 8.47 5.61 4.63
CA LEU A 44 7.48 6.36 3.86
C LEU A 44 6.06 5.90 4.20
N ARG A 45 5.82 4.59 4.23
CA ARG A 45 4.54 4.02 4.64
C ARG A 45 4.12 4.52 6.03
N ARG A 46 5.02 4.44 7.02
CA ARG A 46 4.76 4.92 8.39
C ARG A 46 4.50 6.43 8.45
N GLU A 47 5.19 7.21 7.64
CA GLU A 47 4.96 8.65 7.52
C GLU A 47 3.56 8.95 7.01
N ILE A 48 3.15 8.34 5.88
CA ILE A 48 1.84 8.57 5.27
C ILE A 48 0.72 8.07 6.18
N ASP A 49 0.90 6.92 6.81
CA ASP A 49 -0.08 6.37 7.76
C ASP A 49 -0.37 7.36 8.90
N ARG A 50 0.68 8.01 9.44
CA ARG A 50 0.50 9.05 10.46
C ARG A 50 -0.21 10.29 9.90
N ILE A 51 0.21 10.78 8.74
CA ILE A 51 -0.41 11.95 8.10
C ILE A 51 -1.92 11.72 7.89
N VAL A 52 -2.29 10.54 7.37
CA VAL A 52 -3.69 10.19 7.14
C VAL A 52 -4.45 9.99 8.45
N ALA A 53 -3.87 9.29 9.44
CA ALA A 53 -4.52 9.02 10.72
C ALA A 53 -4.75 10.29 11.55
N GLU A 54 -3.79 11.21 11.53
CA GLU A 54 -3.86 12.50 12.25
C GLU A 54 -4.62 13.58 11.47
N GLY A 55 -4.98 13.32 10.20
CA GLY A 55 -5.67 14.29 9.35
C GLY A 55 -4.82 15.52 9.05
N LEU A 56 -3.49 15.36 8.96
CA LEU A 56 -2.56 16.44 8.66
C LEU A 56 -2.67 16.87 7.20
N CYS A 57 -2.43 18.16 6.95
CA CYS A 57 -2.31 18.71 5.61
C CYS A 57 -0.84 19.03 5.32
N PRO A 58 -0.13 18.22 4.52
CA PRO A 58 1.27 18.46 4.21
C PRO A 58 1.47 19.76 3.41
N PRO A 59 2.65 20.39 3.53
CA PRO A 59 2.99 21.54 2.69
C PRO A 59 3.21 21.14 1.23
N GLU A 60 3.15 22.10 0.30
CA GLU A 60 3.33 21.86 -1.14
C GLU A 60 4.67 21.16 -1.48
N GLU A 61 5.76 21.55 -0.82
CA GLU A 61 7.09 20.93 -0.99
C GLU A 61 7.08 19.42 -0.70
N TRP A 62 6.19 18.97 0.20
CA TRP A 62 6.01 17.55 0.49
C TRP A 62 5.41 16.84 -0.73
N TYR A 63 4.35 17.39 -1.33
CA TYR A 63 3.74 16.81 -2.53
C TYR A 63 4.71 16.76 -3.71
N GLN A 64 5.52 17.80 -3.91
CA GLN A 64 6.56 17.80 -4.95
C GLN A 64 7.58 16.69 -4.74
N THR A 65 8.07 16.52 -3.50
CA THR A 65 9.00 15.45 -3.14
C THR A 65 8.37 14.08 -3.39
N ARG A 66 7.11 13.89 -3.02
CA ARG A 66 6.40 12.62 -3.20
C ARG A 66 6.01 12.33 -4.63
N ARG A 67 5.77 13.35 -5.46
CA ARG A 67 5.64 13.19 -6.90
C ARG A 67 6.88 12.54 -7.50
N CYS A 68 8.08 13.00 -7.14
CA CYS A 68 9.31 12.36 -7.60
C CYS A 68 9.40 10.90 -7.15
N THR A 69 8.95 10.58 -5.94
CA THR A 69 8.86 9.17 -5.48
C THR A 69 7.89 8.35 -6.34
N ILE A 70 6.72 8.89 -6.68
CA ILE A 70 5.75 8.22 -7.55
C ILE A 70 6.32 8.02 -8.97
N GLU A 71 7.03 9.01 -9.51
CA GLU A 71 7.75 8.90 -10.79
C GLU A 71 8.79 7.77 -10.75
N THR A 72 9.59 7.69 -9.69
CA THR A 72 10.53 6.59 -9.48
C THR A 72 9.83 5.23 -9.47
N TYR A 73 8.68 5.10 -8.81
CA TYR A 73 7.92 3.84 -8.85
C TYR A 73 7.28 3.59 -10.23
N SER A 74 6.98 4.61 -11.02
CA SER A 74 6.45 4.46 -12.38
C SER A 74 7.45 3.84 -13.35
N GLU A 75 8.75 3.96 -13.06
CA GLU A 75 9.84 3.41 -13.88
C GLU A 75 10.07 1.91 -13.65
N LEU A 76 9.40 1.30 -12.67
CA LEU A 76 9.48 -0.13 -12.41
C LEU A 76 8.68 -0.93 -13.46
N ASP A 77 9.14 -2.15 -13.77
CA ASP A 77 8.52 -3.00 -14.80
C ASP A 77 7.26 -3.72 -14.30
N TRP A 78 6.25 -2.93 -13.92
CA TRP A 78 4.93 -3.45 -13.55
C TRP A 78 4.28 -4.23 -14.69
N SER A 79 4.52 -3.80 -15.94
CA SER A 79 3.95 -4.45 -17.13
C SER A 79 4.51 -5.86 -17.33
N GLY A 80 5.81 -6.07 -17.12
CA GLY A 80 6.44 -7.38 -17.13
C GLY A 80 5.91 -8.27 -16.01
N LEU A 81 5.65 -7.69 -14.83
CA LEU A 81 5.08 -8.40 -13.69
C LEU A 81 3.63 -8.86 -13.98
N VAL A 82 2.79 -8.00 -14.55
CA VAL A 82 1.45 -8.35 -15.04
C VAL A 82 1.52 -9.53 -16.03
N ASN A 83 2.28 -9.37 -17.10
CA ASN A 83 2.35 -10.38 -18.16
C ASN A 83 2.91 -11.73 -17.68
N ARG A 84 3.84 -11.73 -16.72
CA ARG A 84 4.44 -12.95 -16.18
C ARG A 84 3.50 -13.72 -15.26
N PHE A 85 2.61 -13.04 -14.55
CA PHE A 85 1.77 -13.65 -13.51
C PHE A 85 0.29 -13.77 -13.85
N ASP A 86 -0.14 -13.33 -15.03
CA ASP A 86 -1.54 -13.34 -15.52
C ASP A 86 -2.31 -14.64 -15.20
N GLU A 87 -1.73 -15.80 -15.50
CA GLU A 87 -2.37 -17.11 -15.27
C GLU A 87 -1.82 -17.88 -14.06
N HIS A 88 -0.82 -17.33 -13.35
CA HIS A 88 -0.05 -18.07 -12.35
C HIS A 88 -0.22 -17.51 -10.94
N ASP A 89 -0.38 -16.19 -10.81
CA ASP A 89 -0.55 -15.53 -9.54
C ASP A 89 -1.44 -14.30 -9.68
N LEU A 90 -2.75 -14.53 -9.50
CA LEU A 90 -3.76 -13.48 -9.62
C LEU A 90 -3.53 -12.32 -8.64
N TYR A 91 -2.90 -12.57 -7.48
CA TYR A 91 -2.58 -11.52 -6.53
C TYR A 91 -1.48 -10.61 -7.09
N MET A 92 -0.37 -11.18 -7.58
CA MET A 92 0.71 -10.40 -8.23
C MET A 92 0.21 -9.64 -9.44
N HIS A 93 -0.55 -10.31 -10.31
CA HIS A 93 -1.13 -9.70 -11.50
C HIS A 93 -2.04 -8.52 -11.16
N SER A 94 -3.03 -8.73 -10.28
CA SER A 94 -4.02 -7.70 -9.96
C SER A 94 -3.41 -6.53 -9.19
N THR A 95 -2.48 -6.81 -8.27
CA THR A 95 -1.82 -5.76 -7.50
C THR A 95 -0.93 -4.89 -8.40
N ALA A 96 -0.22 -5.49 -9.36
CA ALA A 96 0.57 -4.72 -10.33
C ALA A 96 -0.29 -3.82 -11.21
N LEU A 97 -1.45 -4.31 -11.68
CA LEU A 97 -2.41 -3.48 -12.42
C LEU A 97 -2.92 -2.30 -11.56
N ASN A 98 -3.26 -2.56 -10.29
CA ASN A 98 -3.70 -1.52 -9.37
C ASN A 98 -2.61 -0.47 -9.13
N ILE A 99 -1.36 -0.91 -8.95
CA ILE A 99 -0.21 -0.02 -8.79
C ILE A 99 -0.06 0.88 -10.03
N MET A 100 -0.08 0.31 -11.24
CA MET A 100 0.01 1.08 -12.49
C MET A 100 -1.09 2.12 -12.60
N TYR A 101 -2.33 1.72 -12.30
CA TYR A 101 -3.49 2.62 -12.32
C TYR A 101 -3.35 3.75 -11.30
N ASN A 102 -3.01 3.43 -10.04
CA ASN A 102 -2.89 4.42 -8.97
C ASN A 102 -1.73 5.41 -9.22
N ILE A 103 -0.60 4.94 -9.76
CA ILE A 103 0.50 5.81 -10.19
C ILE A 103 0.00 6.84 -11.20
N GLN A 104 -0.71 6.39 -12.24
CA GLN A 104 -1.24 7.29 -13.26
C GLN A 104 -2.19 8.33 -12.66
N VAL A 105 -3.14 7.89 -11.83
CA VAL A 105 -4.12 8.78 -11.18
C VAL A 105 -3.43 9.84 -10.33
N LEU A 106 -2.46 9.47 -9.50
CA LEU A 106 -1.78 10.40 -8.61
C LEU A 106 -0.91 11.42 -9.35
N LEU A 107 -0.24 11.00 -10.44
CA LEU A 107 0.52 11.90 -11.29
C LEU A 107 -0.40 12.90 -12.00
N GLU A 108 -1.52 12.43 -12.55
CA GLU A 108 -2.53 13.30 -13.18
C GLU A 108 -3.15 14.29 -12.19
N GLU A 109 -3.49 13.86 -10.98
CA GLU A 109 -4.00 14.73 -9.91
C GLU A 109 -2.99 15.84 -9.56
N HIS A 110 -1.73 15.46 -9.35
CA HIS A 110 -0.69 16.43 -9.05
C HIS A 110 -0.47 17.42 -10.20
N ASP A 111 -0.40 16.94 -11.44
CA ASP A 111 -0.16 17.83 -12.58
C ASP A 111 -1.32 18.82 -12.80
N GLN A 112 -2.54 18.48 -12.38
CA GLN A 112 -3.72 19.35 -12.46
C GLN A 112 -3.88 20.30 -11.27
N MET A 113 -3.59 19.84 -10.05
CA MET A 113 -3.94 20.55 -8.81
C MET A 113 -2.73 20.99 -7.97
N GLY A 114 -1.54 20.48 -8.26
CA GLY A 114 -0.33 20.65 -7.42
C GLY A 114 -0.32 19.81 -6.15
N HIS A 115 -1.33 18.94 -5.97
CA HIS A 115 -1.44 17.98 -4.86
C HIS A 115 -2.22 16.75 -5.34
N PHE A 116 -2.14 15.65 -4.60
CA PHE A 116 -2.87 14.41 -4.88
C PHE A 116 -3.59 13.91 -3.62
N ASP A 117 -4.55 13.00 -3.78
CA ASP A 117 -5.27 12.43 -2.64
C ASP A 117 -4.35 11.55 -1.78
N LEU A 118 -4.25 11.89 -0.49
CA LEU A 118 -3.36 11.21 0.45
C LEU A 118 -3.76 9.75 0.71
N ARG A 119 -5.04 9.40 0.59
CA ARG A 119 -5.51 8.01 0.78
C ARG A 119 -5.16 7.17 -0.43
N ASN A 120 -5.31 7.72 -1.64
CA ASN A 120 -4.85 7.06 -2.86
C ASN A 120 -3.33 6.83 -2.82
N PHE A 121 -2.57 7.82 -2.35
CA PHE A 121 -1.13 7.66 -2.18
C PHE A 121 -0.78 6.63 -1.10
N GLN A 122 -1.49 6.63 0.03
CA GLN A 122 -1.34 5.60 1.06
C GLN A 122 -1.58 4.19 0.51
N HIS A 123 -2.66 3.99 -0.25
CA HIS A 123 -2.98 2.71 -0.87
C HIS A 123 -1.88 2.28 -1.85
N LEU A 124 -1.40 3.19 -2.71
CA LEU A 124 -0.28 2.90 -3.62
C LEU A 124 0.95 2.38 -2.86
N ILE A 125 1.36 3.08 -1.81
CA ILE A 125 2.55 2.70 -1.02
C ILE A 125 2.33 1.37 -0.30
N HIS A 126 1.11 1.10 0.19
CA HIS A 126 0.77 -0.18 0.80
C HIS A 126 0.82 -1.30 -0.23
N ASP A 127 0.27 -1.11 -1.43
CA ASP A 127 0.29 -2.12 -2.50
C ASP A 127 1.72 -2.44 -2.93
N ILE A 128 2.58 -1.44 -3.11
CA ILE A 128 4.00 -1.63 -3.44
C ILE A 128 4.73 -2.40 -2.32
N HIS A 129 4.46 -2.08 -1.06
CA HIS A 129 5.05 -2.79 0.07
C HIS A 129 4.56 -4.24 0.15
N ASN A 130 3.26 -4.46 -0.02
CA ASN A 130 2.65 -5.78 0.11
C ASN A 130 3.02 -6.70 -1.06
N ILE A 131 3.13 -6.17 -2.29
CA ILE A 131 3.60 -6.97 -3.43
C ILE A 131 5.06 -7.37 -3.26
N TRP A 132 5.89 -6.48 -2.70
CA TRP A 132 7.29 -6.80 -2.38
C TRP A 132 7.41 -7.90 -1.33
N ILE A 133 6.72 -7.78 -0.20
CA ILE A 133 6.73 -8.81 0.86
C ILE A 133 6.26 -10.14 0.29
N TYR A 134 5.13 -10.14 -0.40
CA TYR A 134 4.57 -11.35 -0.98
C TYR A 134 5.53 -11.98 -2.01
N PHE A 135 6.17 -11.16 -2.86
CA PHE A 135 7.13 -11.64 -3.83
C PHE A 135 8.35 -12.28 -3.17
N LYS A 136 8.93 -11.59 -2.17
CA LYS A 136 10.07 -12.07 -1.39
C LYS A 136 9.73 -13.41 -0.73
N ASP A 137 8.62 -13.47 0.00
CA ASP A 137 8.24 -14.65 0.77
C ASP A 137 7.91 -15.86 -0.12
N LYS A 138 7.24 -15.63 -1.25
CA LYS A 138 6.72 -16.70 -2.12
C LYS A 138 7.72 -17.18 -3.17
N TYR A 139 8.52 -16.28 -3.74
CA TYR A 139 9.35 -16.58 -4.91
C TYR A 139 10.85 -16.51 -4.65
N ILE A 140 11.28 -15.74 -3.66
CA ILE A 140 12.70 -15.64 -3.28
C ILE A 140 13.01 -16.61 -2.14
N GLY A 141 12.09 -16.79 -1.18
CA GLY A 141 12.34 -17.62 0.00
C GLY A 141 13.56 -17.12 0.79
N GLU A 142 14.40 -18.04 1.30
CA GLU A 142 15.72 -17.71 1.87
C GLU A 142 16.85 -17.73 0.82
N GLU A 143 16.57 -18.11 -0.43
CA GLU A 143 17.58 -18.26 -1.48
C GLU A 143 17.79 -16.91 -2.20
N THR A 144 19.00 -16.37 -2.05
CA THR A 144 19.44 -15.10 -2.65
C THR A 144 19.76 -15.24 -4.15
N ASP A 145 18.90 -15.90 -4.93
CA ASP A 145 19.18 -16.09 -6.35
C ASP A 145 18.86 -14.80 -7.13
N THR A 146 19.89 -14.29 -7.80
CA THR A 146 19.96 -12.89 -8.27
C THR A 146 19.03 -12.66 -9.46
N ASP A 147 18.75 -13.69 -10.25
CA ASP A 147 17.96 -13.63 -11.48
C ASP A 147 16.44 -13.42 -11.23
N VAL A 148 15.95 -13.81 -10.04
CA VAL A 148 14.55 -13.59 -9.63
C VAL A 148 14.37 -12.20 -9.00
N CYS A 149 15.42 -11.68 -8.38
CA CYS A 149 15.42 -10.34 -7.78
C CYS A 149 15.20 -9.25 -8.85
N ASP A 150 15.72 -9.45 -10.06
CA ASP A 150 15.76 -8.46 -11.15
C ASP A 150 14.41 -7.85 -11.58
N LEU A 151 13.26 -8.46 -11.25
CA LEU A 151 11.93 -7.93 -11.62
C LEU A 151 11.41 -6.80 -10.73
N ILE A 152 11.74 -6.83 -9.44
CA ILE A 152 11.41 -5.73 -8.50
C ILE A 152 12.69 -4.98 -8.10
N VAL A 153 13.80 -5.25 -8.79
CA VAL A 153 15.14 -4.76 -8.46
C VAL A 153 15.29 -3.25 -8.53
N GLY A 154 14.41 -2.51 -9.19
CA GLY A 154 14.40 -1.06 -9.00
C GLY A 154 14.22 -0.70 -7.51
N LEU A 155 13.35 -1.42 -6.77
CA LEU A 155 13.26 -1.28 -5.31
C LEU A 155 14.46 -1.85 -4.56
N SER A 156 15.44 -2.47 -5.19
CA SER A 156 16.67 -2.96 -4.55
C SER A 156 17.93 -2.17 -4.97
N HIS A 157 17.86 -1.42 -6.08
CA HIS A 157 19.00 -0.78 -6.77
C HIS A 157 18.85 0.73 -7.04
N ILE A 158 17.72 1.35 -6.72
CA ILE A 158 17.58 2.82 -6.63
C ILE A 158 18.38 3.37 -5.44
#